data_AF-A0AAD7ISQ0-F1
#
_entry.id   AF-A0AAD7ISQ0-F1
#
_cell.length_a   1.000
_cell.length_b   1.000
_cell.length_c   1.000
_cell.angle_alpha   90.00
_cell.angle_beta   90.00
_cell.angle_gamma   90.00
#
_symmetry.space_group_name_H-M   'P 1'
#
loop_
_entity.id
_entity.type
_entity.pdbx_description
1 polymer ?
#
loop_
_entity_poly.entity_id
_entity_poly.type
_entity_poly.pdbx_seq_one_letter_code
_entity_poly.pdbx_strand_id
1 'polypeptide(L)'
;MFLLQLCTVALFSTVCASNLTISVPSSAPNGSPTLSPTLFSLSIEQWTDWAGTQGPNTFLVNVLDNLKQRTGEPPWFRIGADSEDHTDFNPAVQFSQTVSSTPSAATPYPEAAEVVVGDGYFQVAEHLPAGTRVVWDINLRSKNTTDVTLEAASIKKAFDSPAMKAAGVALDSIEIGNEPDFEAVIFFPSPTNRWTEFAAIVSRTGVVVAGSGPNLFGPAFALVQHTATTFSPLGVFTAGILDSASGSLLRTYSQHHYQCAAGEIVTDVVQKANIRSNLTQLVPDIALVRSHGLDYVLGETNSCSGHGAVNTSNVGGIAIWTLDYGLFAGQIDISRAFFHQGVGYKYNAIQPVTLTRSPIDASPLSSPLPPHIQPAYHAMLVAAEAIGNSGATTSVELDIDDDQVSGYAFYEHGKLKRAVLISHTMFFAGGTVPRGVKQISLGEGRAEAKRLFIPSADATTGLLWAGQSFDGLDGKASGKVVVEQVNLNSVKLSDTEIVLVLFT
;
A
#
# COMPACT_ATOMS: atom_id res chain seq x y z
N MET A 1 27.14 -65.43 9.15
CA MET A 1 26.09 -64.46 8.82
C MET A 1 26.09 -63.42 9.94
N PHE A 2 26.79 -62.29 9.74
CA PHE A 2 26.92 -61.22 10.74
C PHE A 2 25.81 -60.19 10.51
N LEU A 3 24.96 -59.95 11.51
CA LEU A 3 24.03 -58.81 11.51
C LEU A 3 24.80 -57.56 11.97
N LEU A 4 24.91 -56.55 11.11
CA LEU A 4 25.30 -55.20 11.51
C LEU A 4 24.06 -54.46 12.02
N GLN A 5 24.13 -54.00 13.27
CA GLN A 5 23.17 -53.09 13.88
C GLN A 5 23.54 -51.65 13.47
N LEU A 6 22.72 -51.01 12.63
CA LEU A 6 22.82 -49.56 12.39
C LEU A 6 22.30 -48.81 13.61
N CYS A 7 23.19 -48.16 14.35
CA CYS A 7 22.84 -47.11 15.30
C CYS A 7 22.54 -45.83 14.52
N THR A 8 21.27 -45.41 14.51
CA THR A 8 20.85 -44.09 14.04
C THR A 8 21.21 -43.08 15.14
N VAL A 9 22.27 -42.29 14.92
CA VAL A 9 22.58 -41.14 15.77
C VAL A 9 21.62 -40.02 15.38
N ALA A 10 20.62 -39.76 16.22
CA ALA A 10 19.80 -38.56 16.11
C ALA A 10 20.66 -37.35 16.51
N LEU A 11 21.12 -36.58 15.51
CA LEU A 11 21.69 -35.26 15.72
C LEU A 11 20.54 -34.32 16.14
N PHE A 12 20.39 -34.11 17.44
CA PHE A 12 19.59 -33.01 17.95
C PHE A 12 20.31 -31.71 17.62
N SER A 13 19.82 -30.99 16.61
CA SER A 13 20.21 -29.60 16.39
C SER A 13 19.66 -28.76 17.54
N THR A 14 20.55 -28.29 18.41
CA THR A 14 20.21 -27.28 19.42
C THR A 14 19.88 -25.98 18.69
N VAL A 15 18.59 -25.69 18.52
CA VAL A 15 18.12 -24.35 18.13
C VAL A 15 18.58 -23.39 19.21
N CYS A 16 19.52 -22.50 18.89
CA CYS A 16 19.89 -21.40 19.78
C CYS A 16 18.70 -20.45 19.87
N ALA A 17 17.89 -20.58 20.94
CA ALA A 17 16.91 -19.59 21.29
C ALA A 17 17.64 -18.37 21.88
N SER A 18 17.66 -17.24 21.17
CA SER A 18 17.99 -15.96 21.78
C SER A 18 16.79 -15.50 22.62
N ASN A 19 17.05 -15.07 23.85
CA ASN A 19 16.05 -14.46 24.71
C ASN A 19 16.17 -12.95 24.54
N LEU A 20 15.10 -12.31 24.06
CA LEU A 20 15.00 -10.86 23.91
C LEU A 20 13.94 -10.34 24.87
N THR A 21 14.25 -9.31 25.64
CA THR A 21 13.27 -8.65 26.50
C THR A 21 12.94 -7.29 25.92
N ILE A 22 11.65 -7.04 25.68
CA ILE A 22 11.14 -5.82 25.07
C ILE A 22 10.25 -5.12 26.09
N SER A 23 10.55 -3.85 26.37
CA SER A 23 9.70 -3.03 27.22
C SER A 23 8.48 -2.56 26.41
N VAL A 24 7.28 -2.95 26.85
CA VAL A 24 6.02 -2.50 26.24
C VAL A 24 5.33 -1.52 27.20
N PRO A 25 5.24 -0.22 26.87
CA PRO A 25 4.56 0.73 27.74
C PRO A 25 3.08 0.35 27.89
N SER A 26 2.57 0.32 29.13
CA SER A 26 1.17 0.01 29.40
C SER A 26 0.20 1.13 29.00
N SER A 27 0.74 2.34 28.82
CA SER A 27 0.03 3.53 28.37
C SER A 27 0.75 4.17 27.19
N ALA A 28 -0.01 4.81 26.30
CA ALA A 28 0.56 5.48 25.14
C ALA A 28 1.58 6.54 25.59
N PRO A 29 2.83 6.48 25.11
CA PRO A 29 3.79 7.55 25.28
C PRO A 29 3.23 8.90 24.77
N ASN A 30 3.71 10.00 25.33
CA ASN A 30 3.30 11.31 24.86
C ASN A 30 3.79 11.53 23.42
N GLY A 31 2.89 12.01 22.55
CA GLY A 31 3.21 12.24 21.13
C GLY A 31 3.13 10.98 20.25
N SER A 32 2.62 9.85 20.75
CA SER A 32 2.34 8.69 19.89
C SER A 32 1.39 9.08 18.73
N PRO A 33 1.76 8.83 17.46
CA PRO A 33 0.91 9.15 16.32
C PRO A 33 -0.38 8.35 16.35
N THR A 34 -1.47 8.99 15.95
CA THR A 34 -2.73 8.32 15.64
C THR A 34 -2.62 7.69 14.26
N LEU A 35 -2.86 6.38 14.17
CA LEU A 35 -2.86 5.68 12.90
C LEU A 35 -4.27 5.65 12.32
N SER A 36 -4.37 5.99 11.03
CA SER A 36 -5.61 5.82 10.27
C SER A 36 -5.96 4.33 10.16
N PRO A 37 -7.22 3.91 10.36
CA PRO A 37 -7.68 2.56 10.03
C PRO A 37 -7.35 2.15 8.59
N THR A 38 -7.29 3.14 7.69
CA THR A 38 -6.97 2.97 6.27
C THR A 38 -5.56 3.44 5.92
N LEU A 39 -4.61 3.36 6.87
CA LEU A 39 -3.18 3.64 6.64
C LEU A 39 -2.65 2.85 5.43
N PHE A 40 -3.10 1.60 5.26
CA PHE A 40 -2.83 0.78 4.09
C PHE A 40 -3.98 0.95 3.09
N SER A 41 -3.73 1.73 2.04
CA SER A 41 -4.66 2.03 0.95
C SER A 41 -4.06 1.60 -0.39
N LEU A 42 -4.80 1.75 -1.49
CA LEU A 42 -4.41 1.24 -2.80
C LEU A 42 -4.28 2.37 -3.82
N SER A 43 -3.15 2.45 -4.52
CA SER A 43 -3.03 3.22 -5.76
C SER A 43 -3.28 2.27 -6.93
N ILE A 44 -4.09 2.65 -7.92
CA ILE A 44 -4.56 1.76 -8.98
C ILE A 44 -4.34 2.35 -10.37
N GLU A 45 -3.76 1.55 -11.25
CA GLU A 45 -3.81 1.72 -12.69
C GLU A 45 -4.81 0.73 -13.34
N GLN A 46 -5.26 1.02 -14.58
CA GLN A 46 -6.19 0.17 -15.35
C GLN A 46 -7.53 -0.07 -14.62
N TRP A 47 -8.05 0.99 -13.99
CA TRP A 47 -9.15 0.97 -13.01
C TRP A 47 -10.42 0.18 -13.42
N THR A 48 -10.79 0.17 -14.70
CA THR A 48 -12.02 -0.53 -15.13
C THR A 48 -11.94 -2.05 -14.96
N ASP A 49 -10.74 -2.63 -14.99
CA ASP A 49 -10.54 -4.07 -14.69
C ASP A 49 -10.73 -4.37 -13.19
N TRP A 50 -10.47 -3.37 -12.35
CA TRP A 50 -10.66 -3.45 -10.90
C TRP A 50 -12.13 -3.32 -10.52
N ALA A 51 -12.80 -2.25 -10.98
CA ALA A 51 -14.20 -2.00 -10.63
C ALA A 51 -15.17 -2.97 -11.31
N GLY A 52 -14.87 -3.35 -12.56
CA GLY A 52 -15.77 -4.07 -13.45
C GLY A 52 -16.76 -3.14 -14.17
N THR A 53 -17.01 -3.39 -15.47
CA THR A 53 -17.87 -2.54 -16.31
C THR A 53 -19.29 -3.08 -16.51
N GLN A 54 -19.50 -4.37 -16.22
CA GLN A 54 -20.80 -5.04 -16.34
C GLN A 54 -21.48 -5.27 -14.97
N GLY A 55 -20.84 -4.77 -13.91
CA GLY A 55 -21.23 -4.95 -12.51
C GLY A 55 -19.98 -5.05 -11.63
N PRO A 56 -20.15 -5.08 -10.30
CA PRO A 56 -19.03 -5.11 -9.38
C PRO A 56 -18.13 -6.33 -9.55
N ASN A 57 -16.81 -6.10 -9.57
CA ASN A 57 -15.83 -7.17 -9.45
C ASN A 57 -15.98 -7.83 -8.08
N THR A 58 -16.66 -8.98 -8.06
CA THR A 58 -17.01 -9.69 -6.82
C THR A 58 -15.78 -10.15 -6.04
N PHE A 59 -14.69 -10.51 -6.73
CA PHE A 59 -13.45 -10.89 -6.08
C PHE A 59 -12.86 -9.70 -5.30
N LEU A 60 -12.70 -8.54 -5.97
CA LEU A 60 -12.21 -7.32 -5.33
C LEU A 60 -13.09 -6.94 -4.13
N VAL A 61 -14.41 -6.94 -4.29
CA VAL A 61 -15.35 -6.60 -3.22
C VAL A 61 -15.17 -7.51 -2.00
N ASN A 62 -15.04 -8.84 -2.19
CA ASN A 62 -14.85 -9.77 -1.07
C ASN A 62 -13.50 -9.55 -0.37
N VAL A 63 -12.44 -9.30 -1.14
CA VAL A 63 -11.11 -9.00 -0.60
C VAL A 63 -11.11 -7.72 0.24
N LEU A 64 -11.74 -6.65 -0.27
CA LEU A 64 -11.88 -5.39 0.47
C LEU A 64 -12.77 -5.55 1.70
N ASP A 65 -13.81 -6.38 1.65
CA ASP A 65 -14.69 -6.63 2.79
C ASP A 65 -13.94 -7.28 3.97
N ASN A 66 -12.99 -8.19 3.70
CA ASN A 66 -12.14 -8.74 4.75
C ASN A 66 -11.35 -7.66 5.50
N LEU A 67 -10.87 -6.62 4.80
CA LEU A 67 -10.17 -5.49 5.41
C LEU A 67 -11.15 -4.60 6.16
N LYS A 68 -12.25 -4.22 5.52
CA LYS A 68 -13.32 -3.39 6.09
C LYS A 68 -13.88 -3.94 7.39
N GLN A 69 -14.05 -5.26 7.50
CA GLN A 69 -14.53 -5.90 8.74
C GLN A 69 -13.60 -5.66 9.94
N ARG A 70 -12.32 -5.39 9.71
CA ARG A 70 -11.29 -5.14 10.75
C ARG A 70 -11.11 -3.65 11.04
N THR A 71 -11.14 -2.82 10.00
CA THR A 71 -10.89 -1.36 10.06
C THR A 71 -12.16 -0.53 10.23
N GLY A 72 -13.34 -1.10 9.99
CA GLY A 72 -14.63 -0.40 9.96
C GLY A 72 -14.92 0.32 8.64
N GLU A 73 -13.90 0.60 7.83
CA GLU A 73 -13.99 1.27 6.53
C GLU A 73 -13.08 0.59 5.49
N PRO A 74 -13.48 0.53 4.21
CA PRO A 74 -12.63 -0.03 3.17
C PRO A 74 -11.40 0.86 2.92
N PRO A 75 -10.27 0.29 2.43
CA PRO A 75 -9.12 1.05 1.96
C PRO A 75 -9.52 2.18 1.01
N TRP A 76 -8.77 3.29 1.03
CA TRP A 76 -8.96 4.32 0.02
C TRP A 76 -8.35 3.88 -1.31
N PHE A 77 -8.85 4.48 -2.38
CA PHE A 77 -8.37 4.27 -3.73
C PHE A 77 -7.79 5.56 -4.29
N ARG A 78 -6.53 5.57 -4.70
CA ARG A 78 -5.95 6.60 -5.56
C ARG A 78 -5.93 6.04 -6.98
N ILE A 79 -6.69 6.61 -7.89
CA ILE A 79 -6.82 6.14 -9.28
C ILE A 79 -6.05 7.12 -10.17
N GLY A 80 -5.04 6.63 -10.88
CA GLY A 80 -4.15 7.47 -11.70
C GLY A 80 -2.94 6.70 -12.21
N ALA A 81 -1.74 7.17 -11.81
CA ALA A 81 -0.42 6.67 -12.23
C ALA A 81 -0.07 7.06 -13.68
N ASP A 82 0.98 6.47 -14.26
CA ASP A 82 1.51 6.87 -15.57
C ASP A 82 0.45 6.87 -16.68
N SER A 83 -0.53 5.96 -16.61
CA SER A 83 -1.62 5.92 -17.58
C SER A 83 -2.54 7.16 -17.56
N GLU A 84 -2.67 7.84 -16.41
CA GLU A 84 -3.50 9.05 -16.31
C GLU A 84 -2.90 10.18 -17.13
N ASP A 85 -1.58 10.35 -17.08
CA ASP A 85 -0.88 11.36 -17.86
C ASP A 85 -0.83 11.05 -19.38
N HIS A 86 -1.45 9.94 -19.80
CA HIS A 86 -1.75 9.56 -21.18
C HIS A 86 -3.26 9.53 -21.49
N THR A 87 -4.10 10.08 -20.61
CA THR A 87 -5.56 10.01 -20.71
C THR A 87 -6.16 11.23 -21.39
N ASP A 88 -6.98 10.99 -22.41
CA ASP A 88 -7.83 11.98 -23.08
C ASP A 88 -9.31 11.68 -22.84
N PHE A 89 -10.14 12.72 -22.68
CA PHE A 89 -11.58 12.55 -22.52
C PHE A 89 -12.33 12.61 -23.86
N ASN A 90 -13.19 11.64 -24.12
CA ASN A 90 -14.11 11.62 -25.24
C ASN A 90 -15.49 11.08 -24.83
N PRO A 91 -16.57 11.89 -24.89
CA PRO A 91 -17.90 11.46 -24.47
C PRO A 91 -18.52 10.38 -25.37
N ALA A 92 -17.93 10.08 -26.54
CA ALA A 92 -18.35 8.96 -27.39
C ALA A 92 -17.82 7.60 -26.90
N VAL A 93 -16.82 7.58 -26.00
CA VAL A 93 -16.32 6.37 -25.36
C VAL A 93 -17.18 6.08 -24.13
N GLN A 94 -17.59 4.83 -23.93
CA GLN A 94 -18.43 4.47 -22.78
C GLN A 94 -17.60 4.35 -21.49
N PHE A 95 -16.48 3.64 -21.53
CA PHE A 95 -15.58 3.43 -20.40
C PHE A 95 -14.18 3.91 -20.78
N SER A 96 -13.31 3.00 -21.22
CA SER A 96 -11.96 3.28 -21.71
C SER A 96 -11.70 2.59 -23.05
N GLN A 97 -10.81 3.18 -23.84
CA GLN A 97 -10.14 2.57 -24.98
C GLN A 97 -8.65 2.79 -24.81
N THR A 98 -7.86 1.73 -24.89
CA THR A 98 -6.42 1.80 -24.61
C THR A 98 -5.60 1.31 -25.81
N VAL A 99 -4.48 1.97 -26.07
CA VAL A 99 -3.42 1.44 -26.92
C VAL A 99 -2.35 0.83 -26.02
N SER A 100 -2.27 -0.49 -25.98
CA SER A 100 -1.31 -1.18 -25.12
C SER A 100 0.10 -1.12 -25.70
N SER A 101 1.08 -0.92 -24.81
CA SER A 101 2.49 -1.15 -25.12
C SER A 101 2.77 -2.64 -25.36
N THR A 102 3.87 -2.94 -26.05
CA THR A 102 4.25 -4.34 -26.33
C THR A 102 4.76 -5.03 -25.05
N PRO A 103 4.19 -6.18 -24.66
CA PRO A 103 4.66 -6.94 -23.51
C PRO A 103 6.10 -7.39 -23.64
N SER A 104 6.83 -7.42 -22.53
CA SER A 104 8.20 -7.93 -22.46
C SER A 104 8.42 -8.76 -21.20
N ALA A 105 9.55 -9.46 -21.11
CA ALA A 105 9.88 -10.21 -19.90
C ALA A 105 10.03 -9.30 -18.66
N ALA A 106 10.54 -8.08 -18.84
CA ALA A 106 10.64 -7.09 -17.75
C ALA A 106 9.25 -6.57 -17.36
N THR A 107 8.43 -6.28 -18.36
CA THR A 107 7.10 -5.66 -18.22
C THR A 107 6.03 -6.52 -18.91
N PRO A 108 5.56 -7.63 -18.29
CA PRO A 108 4.61 -8.53 -18.94
C PRO A 108 3.24 -7.92 -19.20
N TYR A 109 2.87 -6.94 -18.39
CA TYR A 109 1.63 -6.17 -18.48
C TYR A 109 2.00 -4.70 -18.46
N PRO A 110 2.42 -4.13 -19.60
CA PRO A 110 2.82 -2.74 -19.61
C PRO A 110 1.61 -1.83 -19.53
N GLU A 111 1.85 -0.63 -19.03
CA GLU A 111 0.93 0.49 -19.01
C GLU A 111 0.42 0.80 -20.43
N ALA A 112 -0.77 1.38 -20.50
CA ALA A 112 -1.29 1.89 -21.75
C ALA A 112 -0.45 3.09 -22.23
N ALA A 113 -0.06 3.06 -23.51
CA ALA A 113 0.65 4.17 -24.15
C ALA A 113 -0.29 5.35 -24.45
N GLU A 114 -1.58 5.06 -24.67
CA GLU A 114 -2.64 6.04 -24.85
C GLU A 114 -3.93 5.49 -24.22
N VAL A 115 -4.69 6.37 -23.55
CA VAL A 115 -5.97 6.04 -22.94
C VAL A 115 -6.99 7.09 -23.38
N VAL A 116 -8.14 6.66 -23.88
CA VAL A 116 -9.29 7.54 -24.13
C VAL A 116 -10.43 7.08 -23.23
N VAL A 117 -10.94 7.96 -22.39
CA VAL A 117 -12.01 7.65 -21.42
C VAL A 117 -13.29 8.43 -21.71
N GLY A 118 -14.40 7.92 -21.22
CA GLY A 118 -15.66 8.66 -21.16
C GLY A 118 -16.40 8.46 -19.84
N ASP A 119 -17.63 8.95 -19.76
CA ASP A 119 -18.37 9.09 -18.49
C ASP A 119 -18.45 7.80 -17.65
N GLY A 120 -18.59 6.64 -18.28
CA GLY A 120 -18.70 5.37 -17.58
C GLY A 120 -17.41 4.96 -16.87
N TYR A 121 -16.24 5.44 -17.31
CA TYR A 121 -14.95 5.20 -16.64
C TYR A 121 -14.95 5.71 -15.20
N PHE A 122 -15.53 6.88 -14.99
CA PHE A 122 -15.70 7.49 -13.67
C PHE A 122 -16.87 6.88 -12.91
N GLN A 123 -17.98 6.60 -13.61
CA GLN A 123 -19.20 6.07 -12.98
C GLN A 123 -19.01 4.69 -12.34
N VAL A 124 -18.16 3.80 -12.90
CA VAL A 124 -17.96 2.45 -12.35
C VAL A 124 -17.36 2.44 -10.93
N ALA A 125 -16.86 3.57 -10.42
CA ALA A 125 -16.51 3.65 -9.00
C ALA A 125 -17.70 3.38 -8.06
N GLU A 126 -18.95 3.46 -8.53
CA GLU A 126 -20.13 3.04 -7.76
C GLU A 126 -20.17 1.54 -7.42
N HIS A 127 -19.34 0.74 -8.08
CA HIS A 127 -19.18 -0.68 -7.79
C HIS A 127 -18.30 -0.96 -6.56
N LEU A 128 -17.61 0.06 -6.03
CA LEU A 128 -16.82 -0.08 -4.82
C LEU A 128 -17.69 -0.27 -3.57
N PRO A 129 -17.17 -0.91 -2.51
CA PRO A 129 -17.90 -1.04 -1.25
C PRO A 129 -18.28 0.31 -0.64
N ALA A 130 -19.46 0.38 -0.02
CA ALA A 130 -19.89 1.58 0.70
C ALA A 130 -18.87 2.01 1.77
N GLY A 131 -18.64 3.32 1.85
CA GLY A 131 -17.60 3.94 2.69
C GLY A 131 -16.26 4.15 1.97
N THR A 132 -16.12 3.71 0.72
CA THR A 132 -14.87 3.91 -0.04
C THR A 132 -14.66 5.38 -0.38
N ARG A 133 -13.43 5.84 -0.16
CA ARG A 133 -12.97 7.18 -0.52
C ARG A 133 -12.00 7.10 -1.68
N VAL A 134 -12.17 8.00 -2.64
CA VAL A 134 -11.43 8.00 -3.90
C VAL A 134 -10.65 9.29 -4.06
N VAL A 135 -9.37 9.18 -4.39
CA VAL A 135 -8.56 10.24 -5.00
C VAL A 135 -8.51 9.94 -6.49
N TRP A 136 -8.86 10.92 -7.33
CA TRP A 136 -8.84 10.75 -8.78
C TRP A 136 -7.85 11.73 -9.40
N ASP A 137 -6.90 11.20 -10.15
CA ASP A 137 -5.88 11.98 -10.83
C ASP A 137 -6.43 12.66 -12.10
N ILE A 138 -5.69 13.63 -12.63
CA ILE A 138 -6.01 14.40 -13.84
C ILE A 138 -4.73 14.55 -14.65
N ASN A 139 -4.80 14.24 -15.94
CA ASN A 139 -3.68 14.37 -16.87
C ASN A 139 -3.05 15.79 -16.89
N LEU A 140 -1.89 15.97 -16.27
CA LEU A 140 -1.11 17.21 -16.26
C LEU A 140 -0.25 17.38 -17.52
N ARG A 141 0.00 16.31 -18.29
CA ARG A 141 0.74 16.37 -19.56
C ARG A 141 -0.11 16.87 -20.73
N SER A 142 -1.44 16.89 -20.59
CA SER A 142 -2.34 17.33 -21.66
C SER A 142 -1.99 18.73 -22.19
N LYS A 143 -1.91 18.85 -23.51
CA LYS A 143 -1.70 20.15 -24.19
C LYS A 143 -3.02 20.86 -24.50
N ASN A 144 -4.15 20.14 -24.36
CA ASN A 144 -5.48 20.66 -24.61
C ASN A 144 -6.22 20.80 -23.28
N THR A 145 -6.24 22.01 -22.72
CA THR A 145 -6.92 22.29 -21.46
C THR A 145 -8.45 22.13 -21.53
N THR A 146 -9.02 21.99 -22.73
CA THR A 146 -10.43 21.60 -22.90
C THR A 146 -10.65 20.17 -22.42
N ASP A 147 -9.74 19.25 -22.72
CA ASP A 147 -9.90 17.84 -22.36
C ASP A 147 -9.86 17.68 -20.84
N VAL A 148 -8.90 18.36 -20.19
CA VAL A 148 -8.80 18.49 -18.72
C VAL A 148 -10.09 19.04 -18.11
N THR A 149 -10.70 20.04 -18.74
CA THR A 149 -11.96 20.64 -18.27
C THR A 149 -13.12 19.63 -18.38
N LEU A 150 -13.20 18.89 -19.49
CA LEU A 150 -14.25 17.91 -19.72
C LEU A 150 -14.12 16.69 -18.82
N GLU A 151 -12.90 16.22 -18.60
CA GLU A 151 -12.57 15.14 -17.68
C GLU A 151 -12.98 15.49 -16.24
N ALA A 152 -12.50 16.64 -15.72
CA ALA A 152 -12.86 17.09 -14.38
C ALA A 152 -14.38 17.29 -14.23
N ALA A 153 -15.07 17.75 -15.28
CA ALA A 153 -16.53 17.84 -15.28
C ALA A 153 -17.22 16.46 -15.29
N SER A 154 -16.65 15.46 -15.96
CA SER A 154 -17.15 14.08 -15.98
C SER A 154 -16.97 13.38 -14.63
N ILE A 155 -15.80 13.53 -13.99
CA ILE A 155 -15.57 13.07 -12.61
C ILE A 155 -16.63 13.65 -11.69
N LYS A 156 -16.82 14.98 -11.71
CA LYS A 156 -17.86 15.65 -10.92
C LYS A 156 -19.24 15.04 -11.17
N LYS A 157 -19.62 14.90 -12.46
CA LYS A 157 -20.90 14.35 -12.87
C LYS A 157 -21.11 12.93 -12.30
N ALA A 158 -20.09 12.09 -12.33
CA ALA A 158 -20.16 10.73 -11.80
C ALA A 158 -20.35 10.72 -10.28
N PHE A 159 -19.56 11.49 -9.53
CA PHE A 159 -19.64 11.52 -8.06
C PHE A 159 -20.86 12.28 -7.51
N ASP A 160 -21.44 13.18 -8.30
CA ASP A 160 -22.72 13.79 -7.97
C ASP A 160 -23.93 12.93 -8.30
N SER A 161 -23.74 11.82 -9.03
CA SER A 161 -24.84 10.99 -9.49
C SER A 161 -25.60 10.34 -8.32
N PRO A 162 -26.93 10.13 -8.44
CA PRO A 162 -27.70 9.42 -7.42
C PRO A 162 -27.18 8.01 -7.14
N ALA A 163 -26.65 7.33 -8.16
CA ALA A 163 -26.15 5.97 -8.05
C ALA A 163 -24.85 5.91 -7.24
N MET A 164 -23.90 6.83 -7.48
CA MET A 164 -22.68 6.93 -6.67
C MET A 164 -23.00 7.27 -5.19
N LYS A 165 -23.92 8.23 -4.98
CA LYS A 165 -24.38 8.60 -3.63
C LYS A 165 -25.06 7.42 -2.92
N ALA A 166 -25.87 6.63 -3.63
CA ALA A 166 -26.51 5.44 -3.09
C ALA A 166 -25.50 4.31 -2.80
N ALA A 167 -24.45 4.18 -3.61
CA ALA A 167 -23.34 3.26 -3.35
C ALA A 167 -22.53 3.65 -2.11
N GLY A 168 -22.60 4.92 -1.68
CA GLY A 168 -21.86 5.42 -0.52
C GLY A 168 -20.36 5.54 -0.79
N VAL A 169 -19.99 5.80 -2.06
CA VAL A 169 -18.61 6.04 -2.49
C VAL A 169 -18.43 7.54 -2.68
N ALA A 170 -17.34 8.09 -2.14
CA ALA A 170 -17.11 9.52 -2.13
C ALA A 170 -15.77 9.89 -2.78
N LEU A 171 -15.79 10.92 -3.61
CA LEU A 171 -14.58 11.60 -4.04
C LEU A 171 -14.02 12.40 -2.85
N ASP A 172 -12.81 12.09 -2.43
CA ASP A 172 -12.08 12.82 -1.41
C ASP A 172 -11.27 13.97 -2.00
N SER A 173 -10.55 13.70 -3.08
CA SER A 173 -9.62 14.66 -3.65
C SER A 173 -9.47 14.47 -5.15
N ILE A 174 -9.06 15.53 -5.83
CA ILE A 174 -8.50 15.47 -7.18
C ILE A 174 -6.98 15.59 -7.08
N GLU A 175 -6.26 14.60 -7.61
CA GLU A 175 -4.82 14.71 -7.87
C GLU A 175 -4.59 15.33 -9.25
N ILE A 176 -3.47 16.01 -9.44
CA ILE A 176 -3.14 16.66 -10.72
C ILE A 176 -1.73 16.22 -11.11
N GLY A 177 -1.69 15.28 -12.06
CA GLY A 177 -0.49 14.74 -12.68
C GLY A 177 0.16 13.63 -11.87
N ASN A 178 1.00 12.88 -12.57
CA ASN A 178 1.77 11.78 -12.01
C ASN A 178 3.27 12.02 -12.22
N GLU A 179 4.06 11.91 -11.17
CA GLU A 179 5.54 11.98 -11.22
C GLU A 179 6.09 13.13 -12.09
N PRO A 180 5.57 14.37 -11.97
CA PRO A 180 5.91 15.45 -12.90
C PRO A 180 7.37 15.94 -12.79
N ASP A 181 8.03 15.62 -11.68
CA ASP A 181 9.46 15.82 -11.44
C ASP A 181 10.35 14.78 -12.17
N PHE A 182 9.76 13.69 -12.66
CA PHE A 182 10.42 12.62 -13.39
C PHE A 182 10.00 12.58 -14.88
N GLU A 183 8.69 12.57 -15.19
CA GLU A 183 8.16 12.19 -16.52
C GLU A 183 7.60 13.35 -17.38
N ALA A 184 8.45 14.33 -17.67
CA ALA A 184 8.26 15.34 -18.73
C ALA A 184 7.59 16.68 -18.37
N VAL A 185 7.08 16.90 -17.15
CA VAL A 185 6.63 18.26 -16.75
C VAL A 185 7.82 19.20 -16.53
N ILE A 186 9.03 18.65 -16.32
CA ILE A 186 10.30 19.40 -16.34
C ILE A 186 10.60 20.11 -17.68
N PHE A 187 9.92 19.76 -18.78
CA PHE A 187 10.07 20.47 -20.06
C PHE A 187 9.19 21.72 -20.17
N PHE A 188 8.32 21.99 -19.19
CA PHE A 188 7.62 23.27 -19.11
C PHE A 188 8.51 24.30 -18.40
N PRO A 189 8.65 25.52 -18.93
CA PRO A 189 9.52 26.55 -18.33
C PRO A 189 9.19 26.92 -16.88
N SER A 190 7.95 26.66 -16.43
CA SER A 190 7.53 26.83 -15.03
C SER A 190 6.55 25.73 -14.63
N PRO A 191 7.04 24.60 -14.09
CA PRO A 191 6.21 23.45 -13.74
C PRO A 191 5.20 23.78 -12.62
N THR A 192 5.59 24.60 -11.63
CA THR A 192 4.67 25.10 -10.60
C THR A 192 3.53 25.91 -11.21
N ASN A 193 3.81 26.81 -12.16
CA ASN A 193 2.76 27.60 -12.80
C ASN A 193 1.80 26.70 -13.57
N ARG A 194 2.31 25.69 -14.28
CA ARG A 194 1.48 24.72 -15.00
C ARG A 194 0.57 23.96 -14.04
N TRP A 195 1.11 23.46 -12.93
CA TRP A 195 0.29 22.78 -11.92
C TRP A 195 -0.81 23.71 -11.39
N THR A 196 -0.48 24.97 -11.07
CA THR A 196 -1.49 25.95 -10.60
C THR A 196 -2.52 26.34 -11.67
N GLU A 197 -2.16 26.32 -12.95
CA GLU A 197 -3.09 26.53 -14.07
C GLU A 197 -4.12 25.39 -14.12
N PHE A 198 -3.67 24.16 -13.99
CA PHE A 198 -4.54 22.98 -13.97
C PHE A 198 -5.42 22.96 -12.72
N ALA A 199 -4.87 23.32 -11.57
CA ALA A 199 -5.65 23.53 -10.35
C ALA A 199 -6.77 24.56 -10.57
N ALA A 200 -6.53 25.63 -11.31
CA ALA A 200 -7.54 26.63 -11.66
C ALA A 200 -8.57 26.14 -12.69
N ILE A 201 -8.18 25.25 -13.62
CA ILE A 201 -9.12 24.58 -14.53
C ILE A 201 -10.06 23.67 -13.75
N VAL A 202 -9.51 22.75 -12.95
CA VAL A 202 -10.26 21.81 -12.11
C VAL A 202 -11.18 22.55 -11.15
N SER A 203 -10.70 23.59 -10.48
CA SER A 203 -11.54 24.39 -9.55
C SER A 203 -12.74 25.03 -10.26
N ARG A 204 -12.60 25.47 -11.51
CA ARG A 204 -13.68 26.13 -12.27
C ARG A 204 -14.80 25.17 -12.68
N THR A 205 -14.57 23.87 -12.73
CA THR A 205 -15.64 22.89 -12.97
C THR A 205 -16.53 22.70 -11.74
N GLY A 206 -16.08 23.18 -10.57
CA GLY A 206 -16.76 23.02 -9.28
C GLY A 206 -16.64 21.62 -8.69
N VAL A 207 -15.69 20.80 -9.18
CA VAL A 207 -15.36 19.50 -8.57
C VAL A 207 -14.56 19.67 -7.28
N VAL A 208 -13.71 20.71 -7.22
CA VAL A 208 -12.97 21.15 -6.02
C VAL A 208 -13.48 22.53 -5.63
N VAL A 209 -13.92 22.69 -4.38
CA VAL A 209 -14.49 23.93 -3.87
C VAL A 209 -13.93 24.26 -2.49
N ALA A 210 -13.56 25.52 -2.27
CA ALA A 210 -13.03 25.97 -1.00
C ALA A 210 -14.02 25.73 0.16
N GLY A 211 -13.57 25.05 1.22
CA GLY A 211 -14.34 24.86 2.46
C GLY A 211 -15.47 23.82 2.38
N SER A 212 -15.66 23.15 1.25
CA SER A 212 -16.64 22.08 1.10
C SER A 212 -16.31 21.14 -0.06
N GLY A 213 -16.48 19.83 0.13
CA GLY A 213 -16.27 18.85 -0.93
C GLY A 213 -14.80 18.44 -1.11
N PRO A 214 -14.44 17.90 -2.29
CA PRO A 214 -13.08 17.43 -2.56
C PRO A 214 -12.02 18.53 -2.50
N ASN A 215 -10.82 18.19 -2.05
CA ASN A 215 -9.65 19.08 -2.05
C ASN A 215 -8.67 18.73 -3.20
N LEU A 216 -7.59 19.49 -3.33
CA LEU A 216 -6.47 19.08 -4.18
C LEU A 216 -5.48 18.22 -3.41
N PHE A 217 -4.95 17.24 -4.14
CA PHE A 217 -3.92 16.28 -3.77
C PHE A 217 -2.80 16.39 -4.80
N GLY A 218 -1.55 16.15 -4.42
CA GLY A 218 -0.41 16.26 -5.34
C GLY A 218 0.81 16.84 -4.63
N PRO A 219 1.91 17.17 -5.32
CA PRO A 219 2.10 17.13 -6.78
C PRO A 219 2.54 15.75 -7.31
N ALA A 220 2.44 14.68 -6.51
CA ALA A 220 2.72 13.30 -6.90
C ALA A 220 4.18 13.05 -7.32
N PHE A 221 5.14 13.57 -6.55
CA PHE A 221 6.55 13.51 -6.93
C PHE A 221 7.19 12.13 -6.77
N ALA A 222 7.98 11.71 -7.75
CA ALA A 222 8.76 10.47 -7.74
C ALA A 222 10.06 10.57 -6.95
N LEU A 223 10.72 11.72 -7.05
CA LEU A 223 12.08 11.91 -6.58
C LEU A 223 12.06 12.47 -5.15
N VAL A 224 13.03 12.03 -4.36
CA VAL A 224 13.31 12.60 -3.04
C VAL A 224 14.38 13.69 -3.21
N GLN A 225 13.96 14.95 -3.16
CA GLN A 225 14.83 16.10 -3.38
C GLN A 225 14.52 17.24 -2.40
N HIS A 226 15.55 17.76 -1.73
CA HIS A 226 15.42 18.80 -0.70
C HIS A 226 15.96 20.17 -1.15
N THR A 227 15.77 20.53 -2.41
CA THR A 227 16.34 21.77 -2.99
C THR A 227 15.27 22.80 -3.32
N ALA A 228 15.62 24.08 -3.27
CA ALA A 228 14.71 25.18 -3.64
C ALA A 228 14.71 25.48 -5.15
N THR A 229 15.62 24.87 -5.93
CA THR A 229 15.88 25.26 -7.33
C THR A 229 15.30 24.31 -8.37
N THR A 230 14.68 23.21 -7.96
CA THR A 230 14.05 22.23 -8.85
C THR A 230 12.56 22.11 -8.56
N PHE A 231 11.83 21.34 -9.36
CA PHE A 231 10.45 20.98 -9.06
C PHE A 231 10.44 19.86 -8.01
N SER A 232 10.61 20.28 -6.76
CA SER A 232 10.73 19.44 -5.56
C SER A 232 9.97 20.11 -4.41
N PRO A 233 9.70 19.44 -3.27
CA PRO A 233 8.84 20.00 -2.21
C PRO A 233 9.25 21.41 -1.79
N LEU A 234 10.53 21.65 -1.48
CA LEU A 234 11.01 22.99 -1.14
C LEU A 234 10.92 23.98 -2.32
N GLY A 235 11.19 23.52 -3.53
CA GLY A 235 11.07 24.34 -4.74
C GLY A 235 9.64 24.81 -5.02
N VAL A 236 8.63 23.94 -4.87
CA VAL A 236 7.23 24.32 -5.16
C VAL A 236 6.66 25.29 -4.15
N PHE A 237 6.98 25.13 -2.86
CA PHE A 237 6.57 26.10 -1.85
C PHE A 237 7.29 27.43 -2.03
N THR A 238 8.59 27.42 -2.35
CA THR A 238 9.36 28.64 -2.66
C THR A 238 8.80 29.36 -3.90
N ALA A 239 8.32 28.61 -4.88
CA ALA A 239 7.69 29.13 -6.09
C ALA A 239 6.24 29.60 -5.87
N GLY A 240 5.70 29.52 -4.65
CA GLY A 240 4.38 30.05 -4.31
C GLY A 240 3.22 29.18 -4.79
N ILE A 241 3.37 27.84 -4.82
CA ILE A 241 2.28 26.94 -5.23
C ILE A 241 0.97 27.18 -4.46
N LEU A 242 1.07 27.63 -3.19
CA LEU A 242 -0.07 27.92 -2.31
C LEU A 242 -0.57 29.37 -2.40
N ASP A 243 0.12 30.26 -3.12
CA ASP A 243 -0.16 31.70 -3.12
C ASP A 243 -1.37 32.07 -3.99
N SER A 244 -1.77 31.17 -4.89
CA SER A 244 -2.94 31.34 -5.74
C SER A 244 -4.21 30.81 -5.05
N ALA A 245 -5.38 31.36 -5.43
CA ALA A 245 -6.67 30.92 -4.90
C ALA A 245 -6.89 29.40 -5.09
N SER A 246 -6.58 28.87 -6.27
CA SER A 246 -6.71 27.44 -6.57
C SER A 246 -5.60 26.61 -5.93
N GLY A 247 -4.36 27.10 -5.90
CA GLY A 247 -3.26 26.41 -5.25
C GLY A 247 -3.45 26.24 -3.74
N SER A 248 -4.10 27.22 -3.08
CA SER A 248 -4.48 27.14 -1.66
C SER A 248 -5.50 26.04 -1.32
N LEU A 249 -6.06 25.37 -2.34
CA LEU A 249 -6.94 24.21 -2.20
C LEU A 249 -6.17 22.89 -2.09
N LEU A 250 -4.84 22.91 -2.28
CA LEU A 250 -3.97 21.79 -1.92
C LEU A 250 -4.09 21.54 -0.42
N ARG A 251 -4.45 20.31 -0.05
CA ARG A 251 -4.55 19.88 1.35
C ARG A 251 -3.68 18.68 1.67
N THR A 252 -3.32 17.89 0.67
CA THR A 252 -2.52 16.68 0.85
C THR A 252 -1.35 16.68 -0.12
N TYR A 253 -0.15 16.65 0.44
CA TYR A 253 1.08 16.43 -0.30
C TYR A 253 1.26 14.93 -0.60
N SER A 254 1.44 14.62 -1.87
CA SER A 254 1.62 13.27 -2.41
C SER A 254 3.08 13.04 -2.79
N GLN A 255 3.74 12.12 -2.08
CA GLN A 255 5.05 11.58 -2.44
C GLN A 255 4.89 10.17 -2.99
N HIS A 256 5.59 9.88 -4.08
CA HIS A 256 5.82 8.52 -4.53
C HIS A 256 7.14 8.00 -3.97
N HIS A 257 7.15 6.74 -3.54
CA HIS A 257 8.37 6.15 -3.00
C HIS A 257 8.39 4.63 -3.16
N TYR A 258 9.47 4.10 -3.73
CA TYR A 258 9.72 2.67 -3.84
C TYR A 258 11.01 2.31 -3.09
N GLN A 259 11.00 1.20 -2.34
CA GLN A 259 12.15 0.74 -1.56
C GLN A 259 13.35 0.35 -2.42
N CYS A 260 13.09 -0.10 -3.66
CA CYS A 260 14.09 -0.64 -4.57
C CYS A 260 13.72 -0.38 -6.04
N ALA A 261 14.66 -0.72 -6.93
CA ALA A 261 14.40 -0.89 -8.35
C ALA A 261 14.30 -2.39 -8.72
N ALA A 262 13.96 -2.68 -9.98
CA ALA A 262 13.91 -4.05 -10.47
C ALA A 262 15.28 -4.76 -10.33
N GLY A 263 15.25 -6.02 -9.87
CA GLY A 263 16.44 -6.88 -9.74
C GLY A 263 17.01 -7.00 -8.33
N GLU A 264 16.53 -6.21 -7.37
CA GLU A 264 16.89 -6.36 -5.95
C GLU A 264 16.38 -7.67 -5.35
N ILE A 265 17.06 -8.16 -4.31
CA ILE A 265 16.75 -9.42 -3.63
C ILE A 265 15.93 -9.22 -2.36
N VAL A 266 15.03 -10.15 -2.07
CA VAL A 266 14.13 -10.08 -0.90
C VAL A 266 14.88 -9.87 0.43
N THR A 267 16.06 -10.47 0.59
CA THR A 267 16.85 -10.35 1.83
C THR A 267 17.33 -8.94 2.11
N ASP A 268 17.50 -8.09 1.10
CA ASP A 268 17.95 -6.72 1.27
C ASP A 268 16.75 -5.79 1.48
N VAL A 269 15.67 -6.00 0.73
CA VAL A 269 14.42 -5.22 0.83
C VAL A 269 13.80 -5.34 2.23
N VAL A 270 13.81 -6.54 2.81
CA VAL A 270 13.18 -6.80 4.12
C VAL A 270 14.03 -6.38 5.32
N GLN A 271 15.28 -5.94 5.13
CA GLN A 271 16.13 -5.53 6.26
C GLN A 271 15.54 -4.31 6.97
N LYS A 272 15.38 -4.41 8.29
CA LYS A 272 14.87 -3.33 9.14
C LYS A 272 15.63 -2.02 8.90
N ALA A 273 16.95 -2.05 8.86
CA ALA A 273 17.78 -0.87 8.61
C ALA A 273 17.50 -0.21 7.25
N ASN A 274 17.28 -0.99 6.19
CA ASN A 274 17.00 -0.47 4.86
C ASN A 274 15.61 0.17 4.77
N ILE A 275 14.62 -0.39 5.46
CA ILE A 275 13.27 0.22 5.57
C ILE A 275 13.38 1.59 6.25
N ARG A 276 14.12 1.69 7.37
CA ARG A 276 14.26 2.97 8.10
C ARG A 276 15.04 3.98 7.27
N SER A 277 16.16 3.60 6.68
CA SER A 277 16.97 4.54 5.89
C SER A 277 16.21 5.10 4.69
N ASN A 278 15.41 4.27 4.02
CA ASN A 278 14.61 4.68 2.86
C ASN A 278 13.40 5.55 3.23
N LEU A 279 12.78 5.37 4.39
CA LEU A 279 11.67 6.23 4.80
C LEU A 279 12.13 7.51 5.50
N THR A 280 13.21 7.45 6.29
CA THR A 280 13.68 8.61 7.07
C THR A 280 14.27 9.74 6.22
N GLN A 281 14.66 9.48 4.96
CA GLN A 281 15.02 10.54 4.02
C GLN A 281 13.85 11.50 3.73
N LEU A 282 12.60 11.08 3.94
CA LEU A 282 11.42 11.91 3.73
C LEU A 282 11.14 12.89 4.89
N VAL A 283 11.76 12.68 6.06
CA VAL A 283 11.49 13.45 7.29
C VAL A 283 11.62 14.97 7.09
N PRO A 284 12.65 15.50 6.39
CA PRO A 284 12.73 16.94 6.11
C PRO A 284 11.54 17.47 5.32
N ASP A 285 11.07 16.72 4.32
CA ASP A 285 9.95 17.13 3.46
C ASP A 285 8.62 16.99 4.19
N ILE A 286 8.46 15.97 5.03
CA ILE A 286 7.31 15.84 5.93
C ILE A 286 7.22 17.07 6.84
N ALA A 287 8.32 17.43 7.53
CA ALA A 287 8.34 18.59 8.41
C ALA A 287 8.00 19.90 7.65
N LEU A 288 8.53 20.07 6.44
CA LEU A 288 8.25 21.21 5.59
C LEU A 288 6.76 21.27 5.20
N VAL A 289 6.20 20.19 4.67
CA VAL A 289 4.79 20.08 4.26
C VAL A 289 3.86 20.36 5.44
N ARG A 290 4.14 19.77 6.61
CA ARG A 290 3.37 19.99 7.84
C ARG A 290 3.44 21.45 8.30
N SER A 291 4.57 22.13 8.10
CA SER A 291 4.71 23.57 8.43
C SER A 291 3.79 24.48 7.59
N HIS A 292 3.37 24.00 6.41
CA HIS A 292 2.36 24.65 5.56
C HIS A 292 0.92 24.21 5.87
N GLY A 293 0.71 23.37 6.89
CA GLY A 293 -0.61 22.88 7.30
C GLY A 293 -1.22 21.85 6.35
N LEU A 294 -0.38 21.18 5.55
CA LEU A 294 -0.79 20.14 4.62
C LEU A 294 -0.61 18.75 5.24
N ASP A 295 -1.39 17.78 4.76
CA ASP A 295 -1.18 16.37 5.04
C ASP A 295 -0.01 15.81 4.22
N TYR A 296 0.66 14.76 4.70
CA TYR A 296 1.70 14.06 3.95
C TYR A 296 1.34 12.59 3.81
N VAL A 297 1.32 12.08 2.58
CA VAL A 297 1.04 10.69 2.28
C VAL A 297 2.04 10.13 1.29
N LEU A 298 2.20 8.81 1.30
CA LEU A 298 2.77 8.11 0.15
C LEU A 298 1.64 7.88 -0.84
N GLY A 299 1.46 8.79 -1.80
CA GLY A 299 0.39 8.74 -2.81
C GLY A 299 0.53 7.58 -3.80
N GLU A 300 1.75 7.05 -3.90
CA GLU A 300 2.05 5.80 -4.57
C GLU A 300 3.29 5.17 -3.93
N THR A 301 3.23 3.89 -3.60
CA THR A 301 4.39 3.19 -3.06
C THR A 301 4.30 1.71 -3.32
N ASN A 302 5.43 1.03 -3.44
CA ASN A 302 5.49 -0.42 -3.29
C ASN A 302 6.94 -0.83 -3.01
N SER A 303 7.20 -2.14 -3.04
CA SER A 303 8.52 -2.73 -2.82
C SER A 303 9.53 -2.20 -3.84
N CYS A 304 9.54 -2.75 -5.06
CA CYS A 304 10.44 -2.27 -6.11
C CYS A 304 9.68 -1.59 -7.24
N SER A 305 10.21 -0.51 -7.80
CA SER A 305 9.66 0.15 -8.99
C SER A 305 9.69 -0.76 -10.22
N GLY A 306 9.03 -0.34 -11.32
CA GLY A 306 8.96 -1.13 -12.55
C GLY A 306 8.11 -2.40 -12.42
N HIS A 307 6.96 -2.29 -11.74
CA HIS A 307 6.00 -3.37 -11.47
C HIS A 307 6.51 -4.47 -10.53
N GLY A 308 7.61 -4.20 -9.81
CA GLY A 308 8.19 -5.10 -8.84
C GLY A 308 9.31 -5.99 -9.39
N ALA A 309 10.04 -6.62 -8.46
CA ALA A 309 11.11 -7.55 -8.76
C ALA A 309 10.66 -9.00 -8.57
N VAL A 310 10.98 -9.87 -9.53
CA VAL A 310 10.70 -11.32 -9.45
C VAL A 310 11.47 -11.93 -8.28
N ASN A 311 10.83 -12.81 -7.52
CA ASN A 311 11.37 -13.47 -6.32
C ASN A 311 11.65 -12.52 -5.15
N THR A 312 11.16 -11.27 -5.24
CA THR A 312 11.33 -10.25 -4.21
C THR A 312 9.98 -9.63 -3.87
N SER A 313 9.30 -9.06 -4.86
CA SER A 313 8.01 -8.39 -4.68
C SER A 313 6.83 -9.36 -4.60
N ASN A 314 6.97 -10.58 -5.13
CA ASN A 314 5.88 -11.56 -5.28
C ASN A 314 6.02 -12.78 -4.36
N VAL A 315 6.80 -12.69 -3.29
CA VAL A 315 7.11 -13.81 -2.37
C VAL A 315 6.82 -13.49 -0.91
N GLY A 316 6.76 -14.50 -0.06
CA GLY A 316 6.31 -14.44 1.33
C GLY A 316 7.06 -13.41 2.18
N GLY A 317 8.36 -13.23 1.94
CA GLY A 317 9.18 -12.22 2.62
C GLY A 317 8.66 -10.79 2.44
N ILE A 318 7.98 -10.49 1.32
CA ILE A 318 7.44 -9.15 1.10
C ILE A 318 6.32 -8.77 2.08
N ALA A 319 5.64 -9.74 2.69
CA ALA A 319 4.65 -9.46 3.73
C ALA A 319 5.30 -8.86 4.99
N ILE A 320 6.55 -9.26 5.29
CA ILE A 320 7.35 -8.67 6.37
C ILE A 320 7.66 -7.20 6.07
N TRP A 321 8.20 -6.93 4.87
CA TRP A 321 8.49 -5.57 4.42
C TRP A 321 7.23 -4.70 4.40
N THR A 322 6.14 -5.19 3.80
CA THR A 322 4.89 -4.42 3.62
C THR A 322 4.33 -3.94 4.95
N LEU A 323 4.27 -4.83 5.96
CA LEU A 323 3.73 -4.46 7.27
C LEU A 323 4.62 -3.43 7.97
N ASP A 324 5.91 -3.70 8.03
CA ASP A 324 6.85 -2.88 8.78
C ASP A 324 7.05 -1.50 8.12
N TYR A 325 7.16 -1.46 6.78
CA TYR A 325 7.24 -0.23 6.02
C TYR A 325 6.02 0.67 6.26
N GLY A 326 4.80 0.13 6.18
CA GLY A 326 3.58 0.90 6.39
C GLY A 326 3.40 1.36 7.85
N LEU A 327 3.73 0.52 8.83
CA LEU A 327 3.66 0.92 10.25
C LEU A 327 4.72 1.97 10.62
N PHE A 328 5.95 1.83 10.10
CA PHE A 328 7.02 2.81 10.29
C PHE A 328 6.70 4.15 9.61
N ALA A 329 6.09 4.13 8.42
CA ALA A 329 5.61 5.35 7.77
C ALA A 329 4.70 6.17 8.72
N GLY A 330 3.78 5.51 9.41
CA GLY A 330 2.95 6.15 10.42
C GLY A 330 3.71 6.73 11.63
N GLN A 331 4.91 6.19 11.95
CA GLN A 331 5.76 6.73 13.02
C GLN A 331 6.43 8.04 12.68
N ILE A 332 6.66 8.28 11.38
CA ILE A 332 7.28 9.51 10.87
C ILE A 332 6.24 10.48 10.31
N ASP A 333 4.99 10.37 10.76
CA ASP A 333 3.89 11.29 10.43
C ASP A 333 3.45 11.25 8.95
N ILE A 334 3.53 10.07 8.32
CA ILE A 334 2.86 9.77 7.04
C ILE A 334 1.46 9.24 7.36
N SER A 335 0.42 9.94 6.91
CA SER A 335 -0.97 9.63 7.29
C SER A 335 -1.56 8.43 6.56
N ARG A 336 -1.02 8.08 5.39
CA ARG A 336 -1.48 6.98 4.51
C ARG A 336 -0.42 6.57 3.51
N ALA A 337 -0.41 5.28 3.19
CA ALA A 337 0.37 4.68 2.12
C ALA A 337 -0.57 4.02 1.10
N PHE A 338 -0.54 4.50 -0.13
CA PHE A 338 -1.27 3.95 -1.26
C PHE A 338 -0.39 2.96 -2.00
N PHE A 339 -0.51 1.68 -1.65
CA PHE A 339 0.28 0.62 -2.27
C PHE A 339 -0.15 0.42 -3.71
N HIS A 340 0.75 0.70 -4.65
CA HIS A 340 0.44 0.71 -6.08
C HIS A 340 0.12 -0.68 -6.61
N GLN A 341 -0.85 -0.74 -7.50
CA GLN A 341 -1.37 -1.94 -8.11
C GLN A 341 -1.67 -1.70 -9.59
N GLY A 342 -1.54 -2.76 -10.38
CA GLY A 342 -2.01 -2.80 -11.76
C GLY A 342 -2.48 -4.20 -12.13
N VAL A 343 -2.69 -4.48 -13.40
CA VAL A 343 -3.00 -5.85 -13.84
C VAL A 343 -1.69 -6.61 -14.05
N GLY A 344 -1.47 -7.70 -13.32
CA GLY A 344 -0.33 -8.60 -13.50
C GLY A 344 1.01 -8.08 -12.99
N TYR A 345 1.01 -7.08 -12.11
CA TYR A 345 2.22 -6.58 -11.50
C TYR A 345 2.71 -7.52 -10.40
N LYS A 346 4.03 -7.69 -10.29
CA LYS A 346 4.66 -8.65 -9.37
C LYS A 346 4.45 -8.23 -7.92
N TYR A 347 4.38 -6.93 -7.65
CA TYR A 347 4.20 -6.38 -6.31
C TYR A 347 2.74 -6.24 -5.86
N ASN A 348 1.77 -6.67 -6.68
CA ASN A 348 0.36 -6.51 -6.33
C ASN A 348 0.11 -7.12 -4.95
N ALA A 349 -0.81 -6.55 -4.18
CA ALA A 349 -1.49 -7.25 -3.09
C ALA A 349 -2.67 -8.04 -3.65
N ILE A 350 -3.35 -7.50 -4.67
CA ILE A 350 -4.58 -8.04 -5.25
C ILE A 350 -4.41 -8.12 -6.77
N GLN A 351 -4.68 -9.27 -7.35
CA GLN A 351 -4.84 -9.44 -8.80
C GLN A 351 -6.34 -9.51 -9.12
N PRO A 352 -6.95 -8.45 -9.68
CA PRO A 352 -8.42 -8.34 -9.75
C PRO A 352 -9.05 -9.19 -10.86
N VAL A 353 -8.28 -9.53 -11.90
CA VAL A 353 -8.77 -10.18 -13.12
C VAL A 353 -7.91 -11.37 -13.51
N THR A 354 -8.48 -12.27 -14.32
CA THR A 354 -7.78 -13.41 -14.89
C THR A 354 -6.63 -12.98 -15.79
N LEU A 355 -5.46 -13.55 -15.55
CA LEU A 355 -4.26 -13.37 -16.35
C LEU A 355 -4.12 -14.49 -17.39
N THR A 356 -3.81 -14.14 -18.63
CA THR A 356 -3.61 -15.09 -19.74
C THR A 356 -2.15 -15.28 -20.15
N ARG A 357 -1.25 -14.48 -19.57
CA ARG A 357 0.20 -14.56 -19.73
C ARG A 357 0.87 -14.53 -18.36
N SER A 358 2.08 -15.03 -18.29
CA SER A 358 2.86 -15.08 -17.05
C SER A 358 3.18 -13.66 -16.58
N PRO A 359 2.84 -13.28 -15.32
CA PRO A 359 3.25 -12.00 -14.74
C PRO A 359 4.76 -11.93 -14.44
N ILE A 360 5.47 -13.05 -14.61
CA ILE A 360 6.91 -13.17 -14.34
C ILE A 360 7.74 -12.79 -15.57
N ASP A 361 7.36 -13.28 -16.75
CA ASP A 361 8.21 -13.23 -17.95
C ASP A 361 7.43 -13.07 -19.27
N ALA A 362 6.12 -12.79 -19.20
CA ALA A 362 5.22 -12.64 -20.35
C ALA A 362 5.01 -13.90 -21.21
N SER A 363 5.55 -15.06 -20.81
CA SER A 363 5.32 -16.31 -21.52
C SER A 363 3.83 -16.72 -21.49
N PRO A 364 3.32 -17.45 -22.50
CA PRO A 364 1.96 -17.97 -22.46
C PRO A 364 1.75 -18.90 -21.26
N LEU A 365 0.64 -18.72 -20.54
CA LEU A 365 0.26 -19.65 -19.48
C LEU A 365 -0.41 -20.91 -20.08
N SER A 366 -0.10 -22.08 -19.51
CA SER A 366 -0.78 -23.34 -19.88
C SER A 366 -2.27 -23.33 -19.53
N SER A 367 -2.65 -22.52 -18.55
CA SER A 367 -4.03 -22.25 -18.13
C SER A 367 -4.12 -20.82 -17.60
N PRO A 368 -5.22 -20.07 -17.86
CA PRO A 368 -5.37 -18.74 -17.30
C PRO A 368 -5.28 -18.76 -15.77
N LEU A 369 -4.56 -17.79 -15.20
CA LEU A 369 -4.42 -17.62 -13.75
C LEU A 369 -5.59 -16.74 -13.26
N PRO A 370 -6.53 -17.26 -12.45
CA PRO A 370 -7.72 -16.53 -12.01
C PRO A 370 -7.37 -15.34 -11.09
N PRO A 371 -8.34 -14.46 -10.75
CA PRO A 371 -8.17 -13.47 -9.69
C PRO A 371 -7.68 -14.13 -8.39
N HIS A 372 -6.72 -13.50 -7.73
CA HIS A 372 -6.09 -14.02 -6.52
C HIS A 372 -5.44 -12.89 -5.72
N ILE A 373 -5.16 -13.15 -4.45
CA ILE A 373 -4.31 -12.26 -3.64
C ILE A 373 -2.85 -12.71 -3.76
N GLN A 374 -1.95 -11.81 -3.43
CA GLN A 374 -0.51 -12.07 -3.38
C GLN A 374 0.02 -11.84 -1.95
N PRO A 375 1.27 -12.24 -1.64
CA PRO A 375 1.76 -12.22 -0.26
C PRO A 375 1.60 -10.89 0.50
N ALA A 376 1.79 -9.74 -0.15
CA ALA A 376 1.63 -8.41 0.46
C ALA A 376 0.23 -8.16 1.07
N TYR A 377 -0.82 -8.77 0.52
CA TYR A 377 -2.18 -8.64 1.07
C TYR A 377 -2.30 -9.14 2.52
N HIS A 378 -1.52 -10.15 2.89
CA HIS A 378 -1.54 -10.68 4.25
C HIS A 378 -1.03 -9.67 5.28
N ALA A 379 -0.08 -8.81 4.90
CA ALA A 379 0.38 -7.71 5.74
C ALA A 379 -0.74 -6.70 6.00
N MET A 380 -1.56 -6.40 4.97
CA MET A 380 -2.71 -5.51 5.11
C MET A 380 -3.74 -6.06 6.10
N LEU A 381 -3.96 -7.38 6.14
CA LEU A 381 -4.83 -8.02 7.15
C LEU A 381 -4.29 -7.84 8.57
N VAL A 382 -2.97 -7.99 8.77
CA VAL A 382 -2.32 -7.78 10.07
C VAL A 382 -2.46 -6.32 10.50
N ALA A 383 -2.12 -5.39 9.62
CA ALA A 383 -2.22 -3.95 9.89
C ALA A 383 -3.64 -3.54 10.24
N ALA A 384 -4.62 -3.99 9.45
CA ALA A 384 -6.04 -3.74 9.66
C ALA A 384 -6.50 -4.18 11.06
N GLU A 385 -6.03 -5.32 11.53
CA GLU A 385 -6.41 -5.85 12.84
C GLU A 385 -5.63 -5.23 14.01
N ALA A 386 -4.36 -4.88 13.78
CA ALA A 386 -3.53 -4.19 14.77
C ALA A 386 -4.00 -2.76 15.03
N ILE A 387 -4.33 -2.02 13.96
CA ILE A 387 -4.87 -0.66 14.04
C ILE A 387 -6.32 -0.70 14.52
N GLY A 388 -7.16 -1.57 13.93
CA GLY A 388 -8.56 -1.71 14.28
C GLY A 388 -9.45 -0.57 13.77
N ASN A 389 -10.64 -0.45 14.35
CA ASN A 389 -11.74 0.38 13.84
C ASN A 389 -12.13 1.55 14.73
N SER A 390 -11.34 1.88 15.76
CA SER A 390 -11.71 2.95 16.71
C SER A 390 -11.59 4.35 16.10
N GLY A 391 -10.78 4.51 15.05
CA GLY A 391 -10.39 5.81 14.50
C GLY A 391 -9.52 6.65 15.44
N ALA A 392 -9.14 6.10 16.60
CA ALA A 392 -8.39 6.79 17.65
C ALA A 392 -7.19 5.98 18.15
N THR A 393 -6.82 4.91 17.43
CA THR A 393 -5.67 4.08 17.76
C THR A 393 -4.40 4.89 17.64
N THR A 394 -3.66 5.00 18.75
CA THR A 394 -2.30 5.55 18.74
C THR A 394 -1.30 4.40 18.74
N SER A 395 -0.14 4.60 18.13
CA SER A 395 0.89 3.56 18.03
C SER A 395 2.27 4.11 18.33
N VAL A 396 3.18 3.25 18.78
CA VAL A 396 4.61 3.56 18.93
C VAL A 396 5.44 2.36 18.47
N GLU A 397 6.50 2.60 17.69
CA GLU A 397 7.56 1.60 17.48
C GLU A 397 8.26 1.33 18.82
N LEU A 398 8.44 0.06 19.14
CA LEU A 398 9.11 -0.38 20.36
C LEU A 398 10.62 -0.29 20.18
N ASP A 399 11.31 0.23 21.19
CA ASP A 399 12.77 0.19 21.26
C ASP A 399 13.23 -1.24 21.55
N ILE A 400 13.87 -1.86 20.54
CA ILE A 400 14.27 -3.26 20.54
C ILE A 400 15.73 -3.34 20.11
N ASP A 401 16.59 -3.81 21.02
CA ASP A 401 18.02 -4.05 20.79
C ASP A 401 18.25 -5.36 20.00
N ASP A 402 17.66 -5.42 18.81
CA ASP A 402 17.81 -6.49 17.82
C ASP A 402 17.50 -5.90 16.44
N ASP A 403 18.47 -5.96 15.53
CA ASP A 403 18.35 -5.43 14.17
C ASP A 403 17.47 -6.29 13.25
N GLN A 404 17.10 -7.49 13.69
CA GLN A 404 16.23 -8.41 12.96
C GLN A 404 14.80 -8.46 13.51
N VAL A 405 14.49 -7.67 14.55
CA VAL A 405 13.16 -7.61 15.14
C VAL A 405 12.67 -6.17 15.16
N SER A 406 11.48 -5.94 14.63
CA SER A 406 10.71 -4.73 14.88
C SER A 406 9.46 -5.06 15.67
N GLY A 407 8.91 -4.06 16.34
CA GLY A 407 7.68 -4.21 17.09
C GLY A 407 6.97 -2.90 17.28
N TYR A 408 5.65 -2.97 17.41
CA TYR A 408 4.79 -1.79 17.50
C TYR A 408 3.74 -2.05 18.57
N ALA A 409 3.53 -1.10 19.48
CA ALA A 409 2.47 -1.16 20.48
C ALA A 409 1.31 -0.23 20.10
N PHE A 410 0.09 -0.74 20.21
CA PHE A 410 -1.14 -0.06 19.81
C PHE A 410 -2.02 0.18 21.02
N TYR A 411 -2.53 1.40 21.11
CA TYR A 411 -3.26 1.91 22.26
C TYR A 411 -4.64 2.41 21.86
N GLU A 412 -5.64 2.02 22.64
CA GLU A 412 -7.00 2.53 22.53
C GLU A 412 -7.26 3.42 23.75
N HIS A 413 -7.60 4.69 23.52
CA HIS A 413 -7.79 5.68 24.59
C HIS A 413 -6.61 5.72 25.59
N GLY A 414 -5.39 5.63 25.05
CA GLY A 414 -4.15 5.67 25.83
C GLY A 414 -3.80 4.39 26.60
N LYS A 415 -4.57 3.30 26.45
CA LYS A 415 -4.30 2.01 27.11
C LYS A 415 -3.80 0.98 26.10
N LEU A 416 -2.77 0.22 26.48
CA LEU A 416 -2.22 -0.84 25.64
C LEU A 416 -3.30 -1.87 25.32
N LYS A 417 -3.46 -2.20 24.04
CA LYS A 417 -4.39 -3.23 23.57
C LYS A 417 -3.73 -4.28 22.72
N ARG A 418 -2.75 -3.91 21.92
CA ARG A 418 -2.11 -4.85 20.99
C ARG A 418 -0.62 -4.55 20.88
N ALA A 419 0.16 -5.57 20.55
CA ALA A 419 1.53 -5.39 20.09
C ALA A 419 1.79 -6.29 18.88
N VAL A 420 2.45 -5.76 17.86
CA VAL A 420 2.94 -6.54 16.72
C VAL A 420 4.43 -6.78 16.92
N LEU A 421 4.89 -8.00 16.66
CA LEU A 421 6.29 -8.38 16.58
C LEU A 421 6.57 -8.95 15.19
N ILE A 422 7.64 -8.50 14.56
CA ILE A 422 7.98 -8.83 13.18
C ILE A 422 9.40 -9.39 13.14
N SER A 423 9.57 -10.56 12.53
CA SER A 423 10.89 -11.15 12.29
C SER A 423 11.38 -10.84 10.88
N HIS A 424 12.47 -10.09 10.79
CA HIS A 424 13.16 -9.76 9.54
C HIS A 424 14.14 -10.87 9.09
N THR A 425 14.34 -11.91 9.89
CA THR A 425 15.19 -13.06 9.53
C THR A 425 14.48 -13.91 8.47
N MET A 426 15.13 -14.09 7.31
CA MET A 426 14.55 -14.83 6.18
C MET A 426 14.83 -16.33 6.28
N PHE A 427 13.76 -17.13 6.33
CA PHE A 427 13.79 -18.59 6.25
C PHE A 427 13.36 -19.02 4.84
N PHE A 428 14.22 -19.76 4.14
CA PHE A 428 13.97 -20.25 2.78
C PHE A 428 13.67 -21.75 2.77
N ALA A 429 12.68 -22.19 1.99
CA ALA A 429 12.24 -23.59 1.98
C ALA A 429 13.34 -24.56 1.51
N GLY A 430 14.17 -24.14 0.55
CA GLY A 430 15.32 -24.90 0.05
C GLY A 430 16.60 -24.75 0.89
N GLY A 431 16.54 -24.01 2.00
CA GLY A 431 17.69 -23.77 2.87
C GLY A 431 18.10 -25.01 3.68
N THR A 432 19.37 -25.06 4.08
CA THR A 432 19.90 -26.14 4.94
C THR A 432 19.79 -25.83 6.43
N VAL A 433 19.42 -24.60 6.78
CA VAL A 433 19.30 -24.13 8.16
C VAL A 433 17.84 -24.31 8.62
N PRO A 434 17.60 -24.97 9.77
CA PRO A 434 16.26 -25.04 10.36
C PRO A 434 15.72 -23.63 10.65
N ARG A 435 14.40 -23.45 10.56
CA ARG A 435 13.75 -22.19 10.93
C ARG A 435 14.09 -21.84 12.38
N GLY A 436 14.73 -20.69 12.58
CA GLY A 436 15.04 -20.16 13.91
C GLY A 436 13.80 -19.68 14.64
N VAL A 437 13.92 -19.57 15.96
CA VAL A 437 12.88 -19.05 16.85
C VAL A 437 13.54 -18.21 17.94
N LYS A 438 13.14 -16.95 18.05
CA LYS A 438 13.47 -16.06 19.17
C LYS A 438 12.41 -16.19 20.26
N GLN A 439 12.83 -16.21 21.52
CA GLN A 439 11.93 -16.12 22.67
C GLN A 439 11.87 -14.65 23.12
N ILE A 440 10.68 -14.08 23.07
CA ILE A 440 10.45 -12.67 23.38
C ILE A 440 9.72 -12.56 24.72
N SER A 441 10.30 -11.81 25.65
CA SER A 441 9.64 -11.41 26.89
C SER A 441 9.09 -9.99 26.73
N LEU A 442 7.76 -9.86 26.79
CA LEU A 442 7.02 -8.60 26.80
C LEU A 442 6.60 -8.18 28.22
N GLY A 443 6.98 -8.95 29.24
CA GLY A 443 6.57 -8.80 30.63
C GLY A 443 5.98 -10.09 31.22
N GLU A 444 5.33 -9.97 32.37
CA GLU A 444 4.71 -11.10 33.06
C GLU A 444 3.22 -11.25 32.70
N GLY A 445 2.69 -12.46 32.87
CA GLY A 445 1.26 -12.75 32.67
C GLY A 445 0.93 -13.48 31.37
N ARG A 446 -0.33 -13.40 30.95
CA ARG A 446 -0.87 -14.10 29.78
C ARG A 446 -1.62 -13.14 28.87
N ALA A 447 -1.55 -13.43 27.58
CA ALA A 447 -2.24 -12.71 26.53
C ALA A 447 -2.74 -13.69 25.46
N GLU A 448 -3.55 -13.18 24.55
CA GLU A 448 -3.89 -13.89 23.32
C GLU A 448 -2.90 -13.51 22.21
N ALA A 449 -2.67 -14.40 21.24
CA ALA A 449 -1.93 -14.04 20.04
C ALA A 449 -2.54 -14.65 18.77
N LYS A 450 -2.28 -13.96 17.66
CA LYS A 450 -2.54 -14.39 16.29
C LYS A 450 -1.25 -14.28 15.50
N ARG A 451 -1.07 -15.17 14.53
CA ARG A 451 0.16 -15.28 13.74
C ARG A 451 -0.13 -15.10 12.27
N LEU A 452 0.69 -14.33 11.58
CA LEU A 452 0.87 -14.49 10.14
C LEU A 452 1.94 -15.56 9.94
N PHE A 453 1.48 -16.75 9.60
CA PHE A 453 2.35 -17.83 9.20
C PHE A 453 2.77 -17.64 7.74
N ILE A 454 4.08 -17.67 7.51
CA ILE A 454 4.67 -17.58 6.17
C ILE A 454 5.48 -18.86 5.93
N PRO A 455 5.12 -19.73 4.96
CA PRO A 455 5.77 -21.03 4.74
C PRO A 455 7.28 -20.93 4.51
N SER A 456 7.70 -19.89 3.79
CA SER A 456 9.09 -19.47 3.61
C SER A 456 9.13 -18.08 2.96
N ALA A 457 10.28 -17.41 3.03
CA ALA A 457 10.51 -16.10 2.45
C ALA A 457 10.31 -16.09 0.92
N ASP A 458 10.54 -17.23 0.25
CA ASP A 458 10.38 -17.46 -1.19
C ASP A 458 9.01 -18.06 -1.57
N ALA A 459 8.10 -18.29 -0.61
CA ALA A 459 6.78 -18.84 -0.90
C ALA A 459 5.89 -17.82 -1.64
N THR A 460 5.25 -18.23 -2.73
CA THR A 460 4.32 -17.34 -3.47
C THR A 460 2.87 -17.45 -2.99
N THR A 461 2.53 -18.52 -2.25
CA THR A 461 1.18 -18.81 -1.71
C THR A 461 1.27 -19.57 -0.38
N GLY A 462 0.11 -19.85 0.24
CA GLY A 462 0.04 -20.67 1.46
C GLY A 462 0.35 -19.92 2.75
N LEU A 463 0.41 -18.58 2.69
CA LEU A 463 0.43 -17.74 3.88
C LEU A 463 -0.92 -17.87 4.61
N LEU A 464 -0.89 -17.80 5.94
CA LEU A 464 -2.10 -17.90 6.77
C LEU A 464 -2.14 -16.80 7.81
N TRP A 465 -3.19 -15.98 7.79
CA TRP A 465 -3.46 -15.03 8.88
C TRP A 465 -4.38 -15.67 9.91
N ALA A 466 -3.90 -15.82 11.15
CA ALA A 466 -4.64 -16.44 12.25
C ALA A 466 -5.23 -17.82 11.86
N GLY A 467 -4.47 -18.62 11.10
CA GLY A 467 -4.90 -19.94 10.63
C GLY A 467 -5.91 -19.94 9.47
N GLN A 468 -6.27 -18.77 8.91
CA GLN A 468 -7.13 -18.66 7.75
C GLN A 468 -6.32 -18.41 6.46
N SER A 469 -6.74 -19.03 5.37
CA SER A 469 -6.22 -18.76 4.03
C SER A 469 -7.16 -17.82 3.27
N PHE A 470 -6.58 -16.96 2.44
CA PHE A 470 -7.29 -16.04 1.54
C PHE A 470 -7.00 -16.33 0.06
N ASP A 471 -6.35 -17.47 -0.23
CA ASP A 471 -5.97 -17.90 -1.59
C ASP A 471 -7.17 -18.47 -2.40
N GLY A 472 -8.38 -18.42 -1.84
CA GLY A 472 -9.60 -18.89 -2.48
C GLY A 472 -10.02 -18.03 -3.66
N LEU A 473 -10.62 -18.68 -4.68
CA LEU A 473 -11.05 -18.02 -5.93
C LEU A 473 -12.15 -16.96 -5.73
N ASP A 474 -12.83 -16.96 -4.59
CA ASP A 474 -13.86 -15.98 -4.25
C ASP A 474 -13.32 -14.81 -3.41
N GLY A 475 -12.04 -14.82 -3.02
CA GLY A 475 -11.43 -13.77 -2.20
C GLY A 475 -11.89 -13.74 -0.75
N LYS A 476 -12.60 -14.78 -0.28
CA LYS A 476 -13.08 -14.88 1.11
C LYS A 476 -12.10 -15.66 1.99
N ALA A 477 -12.13 -15.36 3.28
CA ALA A 477 -11.40 -16.14 4.27
C ALA A 477 -11.92 -17.59 4.31
N SER A 478 -10.99 -18.55 4.33
CA SER A 478 -11.27 -19.98 4.50
C SER A 478 -10.49 -20.55 5.68
N GLY A 479 -11.07 -21.54 6.36
CA GLY A 479 -10.51 -22.10 7.60
C GLY A 479 -11.03 -21.41 8.87
N LYS A 480 -10.59 -21.91 10.02
CA LYS A 480 -11.00 -21.40 11.34
C LYS A 480 -9.99 -20.39 11.87
N VAL A 481 -10.47 -19.32 12.48
CA VAL A 481 -9.63 -18.40 13.24
C VAL A 481 -8.95 -19.16 14.38
N VAL A 482 -7.64 -19.07 14.46
CA VAL A 482 -6.79 -19.60 15.52
C VAL A 482 -6.31 -18.44 16.38
N VAL A 483 -6.65 -18.51 17.67
CA VAL A 483 -6.15 -17.61 18.70
C VAL A 483 -5.44 -18.48 19.73
N GLU A 484 -4.17 -18.19 19.99
CA GLU A 484 -3.37 -18.92 20.98
C GLU A 484 -3.29 -18.15 22.30
N GLN A 485 -3.21 -18.88 23.40
CA GLN A 485 -2.88 -18.31 24.71
C GLN A 485 -1.35 -18.35 24.86
N VAL A 486 -0.74 -17.19 25.09
CA VAL A 486 0.72 -17.05 25.24
C VAL A 486 1.06 -16.54 26.63
N ASN A 487 2.20 -17.00 27.17
CA ASN A 487 2.81 -16.36 28.34
C ASN A 487 3.67 -15.20 27.83
N LEU A 488 3.45 -14.00 28.39
CA LEU A 488 4.12 -12.78 27.92
C LEU A 488 5.65 -12.83 28.11
N ASN A 489 6.16 -13.65 29.03
CA ASN A 489 7.59 -13.80 29.27
C ASN A 489 8.29 -14.77 28.31
N SER A 490 7.55 -15.40 27.39
CA SER A 490 8.07 -16.40 26.46
C SER A 490 7.27 -16.48 25.16
N VAL A 491 6.97 -15.34 24.54
CA VAL A 491 6.31 -15.29 23.23
C VAL A 491 7.29 -15.78 22.17
N LYS A 492 6.91 -16.80 21.41
CA LYS A 492 7.75 -17.34 20.33
C LYS A 492 7.58 -16.50 19.06
N LEU A 493 8.69 -16.05 18.49
CA LEU A 493 8.75 -15.39 17.18
C LEU A 493 9.69 -16.19 16.28
N SER A 494 9.14 -16.87 15.28
CA SER A 494 9.91 -17.64 14.31
C SER A 494 10.53 -16.73 13.25
N ASP A 495 11.59 -17.19 12.60
CA ASP A 495 12.11 -16.51 11.40
C ASP A 495 11.02 -16.39 10.33
N THR A 496 10.91 -15.24 9.67
CA THR A 496 9.88 -14.94 8.66
C THR A 496 8.47 -15.19 9.20
N GLU A 497 8.14 -14.53 10.29
CA GLU A 497 6.84 -14.61 10.96
C GLU A 497 6.45 -13.24 11.50
N ILE A 498 5.15 -13.02 11.64
CA ILE A 498 4.58 -11.87 12.34
C ILE A 498 3.64 -12.38 13.43
N VAL A 499 3.74 -11.80 14.63
CA VAL A 499 2.88 -12.13 15.78
C VAL A 499 2.15 -10.88 16.23
N LEU A 500 0.82 -10.94 16.29
CA LEU A 500 -0.03 -9.93 16.93
C LEU A 500 -0.44 -10.46 18.30
N VAL A 501 0.05 -9.82 19.36
CA VAL A 501 -0.33 -10.07 20.75
C VAL A 501 -1.49 -9.15 21.13
N LEU A 502 -2.50 -9.69 21.80
CA LEU A 502 -3.73 -9.03 22.23
C LEU A 502 -3.76 -9.02 23.76
N PHE A 503 -3.69 -7.83 24.35
CA PHE A 503 -3.69 -7.62 25.81
C PHE A 503 -5.12 -7.48 26.34
N THR A 504 -5.37 -8.03 27.53
CA THR A 504 -6.68 -8.01 28.19
C THR A 504 -6.96 -6.70 28.93
#